data_AF-A0A9D5GSM7-F1
#
_entry.id   AF-A0A9D5GSM7-F1
#
_cell.length_a   1.000
_cell.length_b   1.000
_cell.length_c   1.000
_cell.angle_alpha   90.00
_cell.angle_beta   90.00
_cell.angle_gamma   90.00
#
_symmetry.space_group_name_H-M   'P 1'
#
loop_
_entity.id
_entity.type
_entity.pdbx_description
1 polymer ?
#
loop_
_entity_poly.entity_id
_entity_poly.type
_entity_poly.pdbx_seq_one_letter_code
_entity_poly.pdbx_strand_id
1 'polypeptide(L)'
;MPNAIGNYIRNIFEYVEVKFERLKLKTISKVAKVASILISLGLLLIIIFFVVFFLSFGLASLLNDILESSYLGFLIVSGFYIVFILIVFILFRRKIIQNFFESLLIKLIESFKE
;
A
#
# COMPACT_ATOMS: atom_id res chain seq x y z
N MET A 1 26.46 -7.79 -56.11
CA MET A 1 26.53 -6.99 -54.87
C MET A 1 25.48 -7.50 -53.88
N PRO A 2 25.75 -8.54 -53.08
CA PRO A 2 24.88 -8.90 -51.98
C PRO A 2 25.35 -8.17 -50.72
N ASN A 3 24.48 -8.02 -49.70
CA ASN A 3 24.81 -7.69 -48.30
C ASN A 3 24.44 -6.28 -47.78
N ALA A 4 23.85 -5.38 -48.58
CA ALA A 4 23.33 -4.11 -48.04
C ALA A 4 22.14 -4.32 -47.09
N ILE A 5 21.21 -5.20 -47.48
CA ILE A 5 19.97 -5.48 -46.72
C ILE A 5 20.27 -6.11 -45.35
N GLY A 6 21.29 -6.97 -45.27
CA GLY A 6 21.68 -7.64 -44.02
C GLY A 6 22.20 -6.68 -42.94
N ASN A 7 22.87 -5.59 -43.33
CA ASN A 7 23.40 -4.62 -42.37
C ASN A 7 22.30 -3.72 -41.77
N TYR A 8 21.27 -3.33 -42.54
CA TYR A 8 20.15 -2.56 -41.98
C TYR A 8 19.34 -3.37 -40.98
N ILE A 9 19.09 -4.65 -41.29
CA ILE A 9 18.37 -5.55 -40.38
C ILE A 9 19.16 -5.76 -39.10
N ARG A 10 20.50 -5.92 -39.19
CA ARG A 10 21.37 -6.10 -38.02
C ARG A 10 21.40 -4.87 -37.11
N ASN A 11 21.50 -3.66 -37.67
CA ASN A 11 21.47 -2.43 -36.88
C ASN A 11 20.12 -2.21 -36.18
N ILE A 12 19.01 -2.58 -36.82
CA ILE A 12 17.67 -2.50 -36.21
C ILE A 12 17.54 -3.52 -35.08
N PHE A 13 18.04 -4.75 -35.27
CA PHE A 13 18.04 -5.78 -34.23
C PHE A 13 18.84 -5.36 -32.99
N GLU A 14 20.05 -4.83 -33.18
CA GLU A 14 20.93 -4.37 -32.10
C GLU A 14 20.30 -3.20 -31.32
N TYR A 15 19.59 -2.29 -32.02
CA TYR A 15 18.87 -1.20 -31.38
C TYR A 15 17.64 -1.66 -30.57
N VAL A 16 16.95 -2.69 -31.06
CA VAL A 16 15.81 -3.31 -30.37
C VAL A 16 16.30 -4.05 -29.13
N GLU A 17 17.41 -4.79 -29.22
CA GLU A 17 18.00 -5.57 -28.14
C GLU A 17 18.46 -4.67 -26.97
N VAL A 18 19.16 -3.57 -27.27
CA VAL A 18 19.58 -2.58 -26.26
C VAL A 18 18.39 -1.91 -25.57
N LYS A 19 17.31 -1.63 -26.32
CA LYS A 19 16.07 -1.08 -25.73
C LYS A 19 15.34 -2.11 -24.87
N PHE A 20 15.30 -3.37 -25.28
CA PHE A 20 14.71 -4.47 -24.52
C PHE A 20 15.45 -4.72 -23.21
N GLU A 21 16.78 -4.69 -23.22
CA GLU A 21 17.59 -4.90 -22.02
C GLU A 21 17.38 -3.79 -20.99
N ARG A 22 17.35 -2.53 -21.45
CA ARG A 22 17.02 -1.37 -20.60
C ARG A 22 15.59 -1.45 -20.07
N LEU A 23 14.63 -1.92 -20.86
CA LEU A 23 13.24 -2.11 -20.42
C LEU A 23 13.12 -3.23 -19.37
N LYS A 24 13.82 -4.35 -19.57
CA LYS A 24 13.84 -5.48 -18.63
C LYS A 24 14.39 -5.05 -17.27
N LEU A 25 15.56 -4.40 -17.26
CA LEU A 25 16.19 -3.91 -16.03
C LEU A 25 15.35 -2.83 -15.34
N LYS A 26 14.76 -1.91 -16.10
CA LYS A 26 13.88 -0.85 -15.56
C LYS A 26 12.57 -1.43 -15.00
N THR A 27 12.05 -2.50 -15.59
CA THR A 27 10.86 -3.19 -15.08
C THR A 27 11.16 -3.93 -13.80
N ILE A 28 12.25 -4.72 -13.76
CA ILE A 28 12.67 -5.47 -12.57
C ILE A 28 12.96 -4.53 -11.40
N SER A 29 13.73 -3.46 -11.64
CA SER A 29 14.03 -2.47 -10.59
C SER A 29 12.77 -1.77 -10.07
N LYS A 30 11.82 -1.40 -10.95
CA LYS A 30 10.57 -0.76 -10.52
C LYS A 30 9.69 -1.72 -9.73
N VAL A 31 9.57 -2.98 -10.14
CA VAL A 31 8.84 -4.02 -9.40
C VAL A 31 9.51 -4.29 -8.05
N ALA A 32 10.83 -4.41 -8.01
CA ALA A 32 11.59 -4.63 -6.78
C ALA A 32 11.44 -3.46 -5.79
N LYS A 33 11.50 -2.22 -6.27
CA LYS A 33 11.29 -1.04 -5.43
C LYS A 33 9.87 -1.05 -4.87
N VAL A 34 8.85 -1.26 -5.71
CA VAL A 34 7.43 -1.28 -5.26
C VAL A 34 7.20 -2.41 -4.27
N ALA A 35 7.71 -3.61 -4.54
CA ALA A 35 7.65 -4.74 -3.62
C ALA A 35 8.31 -4.41 -2.28
N SER A 36 9.50 -3.78 -2.29
CA SER A 36 10.21 -3.39 -1.07
C SER A 36 9.39 -2.41 -0.22
N ILE A 37 8.79 -1.39 -0.84
CA ILE A 37 7.94 -0.43 -0.13
C ILE A 37 6.66 -1.07 0.39
N LEU A 38 6.01 -1.96 -0.38
CA LEU A 38 4.84 -2.69 0.09
C LEU A 38 5.18 -3.61 1.27
N ILE A 39 6.33 -4.27 1.24
CA ILE A 39 6.79 -5.14 2.34
C ILE A 39 7.08 -4.30 3.59
N SER A 40 7.84 -3.20 3.46
CA SER A 40 8.16 -2.33 4.59
C SER A 40 6.91 -1.68 5.19
N LEU A 41 6.02 -1.16 4.36
CA LEU A 41 4.76 -0.55 4.81
C LEU A 41 3.81 -1.60 5.41
N GLY A 42 3.73 -2.78 4.79
CA GLY A 42 2.94 -3.90 5.27
C GLY A 42 3.38 -4.38 6.65
N LEU A 43 4.69 -4.53 6.87
CA LEU A 43 5.26 -4.88 8.18
C LEU A 43 4.90 -3.83 9.24
N LEU A 44 5.04 -2.54 8.92
CA LEU A 44 4.67 -1.46 9.84
C LEU A 44 3.17 -1.51 10.19
N LEU A 45 2.31 -1.68 9.18
CA LEU A 45 0.86 -1.77 9.36
C LEU A 45 0.46 -2.97 10.22
N ILE A 46 1.11 -4.12 10.04
CA ILE A 46 0.87 -5.31 10.86
C ILE A 46 1.21 -5.03 12.32
N ILE A 47 2.36 -4.41 12.59
CA ILE A 47 2.76 -4.07 13.97
C ILE A 47 1.76 -3.11 14.61
N ILE A 48 1.38 -2.03 13.91
CA ILE A 48 0.38 -1.06 14.39
C ILE A 48 -0.95 -1.76 14.65
N PHE A 49 -1.39 -2.62 13.73
CA PHE A 49 -2.61 -3.40 13.87
C PHE A 49 -2.60 -4.23 15.15
N PHE A 50 -1.51 -4.95 15.43
CA PHE A 50 -1.39 -5.73 16.67
C PHE A 50 -1.42 -4.85 17.91
N VAL A 51 -0.70 -3.72 17.93
CA VAL A 51 -0.71 -2.80 19.07
C VAL A 51 -2.12 -2.29 19.35
N VAL A 52 -2.82 -1.81 18.32
CA VAL A 52 -4.20 -1.31 18.46
C VAL A 52 -5.15 -2.42 18.87
N PHE A 53 -5.00 -3.62 18.30
CA PHE A 53 -5.82 -4.78 18.64
C PHE A 53 -5.67 -5.17 20.12
N PHE A 54 -4.45 -5.27 20.62
CA PHE A 54 -4.19 -5.57 22.03
C PHE A 54 -4.70 -4.45 22.95
N LEU A 55 -4.51 -3.18 22.57
CA LEU A 55 -5.05 -2.05 23.34
C LEU A 55 -6.58 -2.14 23.44
N SER A 56 -7.25 -2.42 22.33
CA SER A 56 -8.70 -2.52 22.26
C SER A 56 -9.22 -3.70 23.09
N PHE A 57 -8.52 -4.83 23.03
CA PHE A 57 -8.83 -6.00 23.84
C PHE A 57 -8.66 -5.71 25.34
N GLY A 58 -7.58 -5.04 25.73
CA GLY A 58 -7.34 -4.61 27.11
C GLY A 58 -8.40 -3.63 27.61
N LEU A 59 -8.76 -2.62 26.80
CA LEU A 59 -9.83 -1.68 27.12
C LEU A 59 -11.18 -2.41 27.27
N ALA A 60 -11.52 -3.29 26.34
CA ALA A 60 -12.76 -4.06 26.42
C ALA A 60 -12.81 -4.94 27.69
N SER A 61 -11.68 -5.56 28.06
CA SER A 61 -11.57 -6.33 29.30
C SER A 61 -11.76 -5.44 30.54
N LEU A 62 -11.15 -4.25 30.57
CA LEU A 62 -11.31 -3.31 31.68
C LEU A 62 -12.77 -2.83 31.79
N LEU A 63 -13.42 -2.55 30.66
CA LEU A 63 -14.85 -2.24 30.66
C LEU A 63 -15.71 -3.42 31.15
N ASN A 64 -15.37 -4.66 30.80
CA ASN A 64 -16.09 -5.84 31.29
C ASN A 64 -16.04 -5.94 32.82
N ASP A 65 -14.88 -5.68 33.43
CA ASP A 65 -14.70 -5.72 34.88
C ASP A 65 -15.54 -4.64 35.58
N ILE A 66 -15.60 -3.42 35.03
CA ILE A 66 -16.42 -2.32 35.59
C ILE A 66 -17.92 -2.60 35.44
N LEU A 67 -18.32 -3.23 34.34
CA LEU A 67 -19.73 -3.53 34.05
C LEU A 67 -20.20 -4.85 34.69
N GLU A 68 -19.34 -5.54 35.46
CA GLU A 68 -19.59 -6.86 36.06
C GLU A 68 -20.11 -7.89 35.04
N SER A 69 -19.67 -7.79 33.78
CA SER A 69 -20.21 -8.58 32.68
C SER A 69 -19.12 -9.00 31.70
N SER A 70 -19.11 -10.27 31.30
CA SER A 70 -18.03 -10.84 30.49
C SER A 70 -18.02 -10.41 29.01
N TYR A 71 -19.06 -9.72 28.51
CA TYR A 71 -19.21 -9.43 27.08
C TYR A 71 -19.61 -7.98 26.75
N LEU A 72 -20.12 -7.19 27.71
CA LEU A 72 -20.66 -5.87 27.43
C LEU A 72 -19.57 -4.86 26.99
N GLY A 73 -18.36 -4.96 27.54
CA GLY A 73 -17.22 -4.14 27.14
C GLY A 73 -16.82 -4.36 25.68
N PHE A 74 -16.84 -5.61 25.20
CA PHE A 74 -16.62 -5.90 23.78
C PHE A 74 -17.75 -5.36 22.89
N LEU A 75 -18.99 -5.44 23.35
CA LEU A 75 -20.16 -4.93 22.61
C LEU A 75 -20.12 -3.40 22.47
N ILE A 76 -19.72 -2.68 23.52
CA ILE A 76 -19.57 -1.21 23.49
C ILE A 76 -18.43 -0.81 22.56
N VAL A 77 -17.25 -1.46 22.68
CA VAL A 77 -16.09 -1.15 21.85
C VAL A 77 -16.37 -1.46 20.37
N SER A 78 -16.99 -2.60 20.06
CA SER A 78 -17.40 -2.93 18.69
C SER A 78 -18.44 -1.95 18.13
N GLY A 79 -19.43 -1.55 18.94
CA GLY A 79 -20.40 -0.53 18.55
C GLY A 79 -19.74 0.81 18.21
N PHE A 80 -18.77 1.24 19.01
CA PHE A 80 -17.97 2.43 18.73
C PHE A 80 -17.20 2.31 17.41
N TYR A 81 -16.59 1.16 17.13
CA TYR A 81 -15.90 0.93 15.85
C TYR A 81 -16.84 0.97 14.64
N ILE A 82 -18.06 0.46 14.75
CA ILE A 82 -19.07 0.52 13.68
C ILE A 82 -19.44 1.97 13.38
N VAL A 83 -19.70 2.78 14.43
CA VAL A 83 -20.00 4.21 14.28
C VAL A 83 -18.82 4.95 13.65
N PHE A 84 -17.60 4.67 14.11
CA PHE A 84 -16.39 5.26 13.54
C PHE A 84 -16.24 4.95 12.05
N ILE A 85 -16.42 3.68 11.65
CA ILE A 85 -16.40 3.27 10.23
C ILE A 85 -17.48 3.99 9.43
N LEU A 86 -18.69 4.14 9.96
CA LEU A 86 -19.79 4.84 9.30
C LEU A 86 -19.45 6.32 9.07
N ILE A 87 -18.87 6.99 10.07
CA ILE A 87 -18.40 8.38 9.97
C ILE A 87 -17.32 8.48 8.89
N VAL A 88 -16.32 7.60 8.92
CA VAL A 88 -15.25 7.57 7.91
C VAL A 88 -15.80 7.35 6.51
N PHE A 89 -16.79 6.45 6.34
CA PHE A 89 -17.44 6.19 5.06
C PHE A 89 -18.15 7.42 4.51
N ILE A 90 -18.87 8.16 5.38
CA ILE A 90 -19.54 9.41 5.00
C ILE A 90 -18.51 10.51 4.67
N LEU A 91 -17.40 10.60 5.40
CA LEU A 91 -16.31 11.53 5.09
C LEU A 91 -15.58 11.19 3.79
N PHE A 92 -15.44 9.90 3.47
CA PHE A 92 -14.86 9.43 2.20
C PHE A 92 -15.70 9.88 1.02
N ARG A 93 -17.04 9.81 1.14
CA ARG A 93 -17.98 10.38 0.16
C ARG A 93 -17.76 11.88 -0.07
N ARG A 94 -17.30 12.62 0.95
CA ARG A 94 -17.02 14.06 0.87
C ARG A 94 -15.67 14.42 0.22
N LYS A 95 -14.97 13.48 -0.43
CA LYS A 95 -13.68 13.67 -1.15
C LYS A 95 -12.48 14.12 -0.31
N ILE A 96 -12.65 14.45 0.98
CA ILE A 96 -11.56 14.90 1.85
C ILE A 96 -10.43 13.86 1.91
N ILE A 97 -10.80 12.59 2.03
CA ILE A 97 -9.83 11.50 2.18
C ILE A 97 -9.21 11.14 0.82
N GLN A 98 -9.92 11.31 -0.30
CA GLN A 98 -9.35 11.10 -1.64
C GLN A 98 -8.15 12.04 -1.88
N ASN A 99 -8.30 13.33 -1.57
CA ASN A 99 -7.23 14.32 -1.74
C ASN A 99 -5.99 14.00 -0.87
N PHE A 100 -6.20 13.47 0.33
CA PHE A 100 -5.10 13.07 1.22
C PHE A 100 -4.36 11.83 0.68
N PHE A 101 -5.09 10.81 0.21
CA PHE A 101 -4.49 9.62 -0.39
C PHE A 101 -3.74 9.94 -1.69
N GLU A 102 -4.27 10.81 -2.54
CA GLU A 102 -3.55 11.27 -3.74
C GLU A 102 -2.22 11.96 -3.37
N SER A 103 -2.21 12.83 -2.36
CA SER A 103 -0.98 13.49 -1.91
C SER A 103 0.07 12.53 -1.34
N LEU A 104 -0.37 11.46 -0.65
CA LEU A 104 0.51 10.40 -0.14
C LEU A 104 1.05 9.52 -1.26
N LEU A 105 0.21 9.15 -2.24
CA LEU A 105 0.63 8.37 -3.40
C LEU A 105 1.65 9.13 -4.25
N ILE A 106 1.45 10.43 -4.45
CA ILE A 106 2.40 11.29 -5.17
C ILE A 106 3.74 11.32 -4.44
N LYS A 107 3.75 11.57 -3.13
CA LYS A 107 5.00 11.57 -2.33
C LYS A 107 5.71 10.21 -2.35
N LEU A 108 4.94 9.11 -2.32
CA LEU A 108 5.51 7.77 -2.41
C LEU A 108 6.17 7.57 -3.78
N ILE A 109 5.47 7.89 -4.88
CA ILE A 109 5.97 7.82 -6.27
C ILE A 109 7.20 8.71 -6.48
N GLU A 110 7.26 9.87 -5.85
CA GLU A 110 8.40 10.78 -5.93
C GLU A 110 9.63 10.21 -5.21
N SER A 111 9.44 9.59 -4.03
CA SER A 111 10.48 8.80 -3.35
C SER A 111 10.95 7.57 -4.18
N PHE A 112 10.11 7.07 -5.10
CA PHE A 112 10.51 6.05 -6.07
C PHE A 112 11.39 6.60 -7.21
N LYS A 113 11.38 7.91 -7.46
CA LYS A 113 12.06 8.54 -8.61
C LYS A 113 13.46 9.06 -8.29
N GLU A 114 13.73 9.44 -7.03
CA GLU A 114 15.09 9.57 -6.48
C GLU A 114 15.76 8.21 -6.30
#